data_AF-A0A1I2CF60-F1
#
_entry.id   AF-A0A1I2CF60-F1
#
_cell.length_a   1.000
_cell.length_b   1.000
_cell.length_c   1.000
_cell.angle_alpha   90.00
_cell.angle_beta   90.00
_cell.angle_gamma   90.00
#
_symmetry.space_group_name_H-M   'P 1'
#
loop_
_entity.id
_entity.type
_entity.pdbx_description
1 polymer ?
#
loop_
_entity_poly.entity_id
_entity_poly.type
_entity_poly.pdbx_seq_one_letter_code
_entity_poly.pdbx_strand_id
1 'polypeptide(L)'
;MTSWRISPAGVDDVLKAVGNAAAVLSGAVDGLPAHAEAAVAGTDNCPIIADALVGFFEHHSPSLTSMGNRIANSVGGAASATSWYLTGDEQMAAAQQAGAAEIAGTGTWVPELPEGMG
;
A
#
# COMPACT_ATOMS: atom_id res chain seq x y z
N MET A 1 -28.22 -5.55 17.74
CA MET A 1 -27.78 -5.93 16.37
C MET A 1 -26.70 -4.96 16.01
N THR A 2 -25.51 -5.45 15.76
CA THR A 2 -24.41 -4.58 15.45
C THR A 2 -24.58 -3.99 14.04
N SER A 3 -24.21 -2.73 13.85
CA SER A 3 -24.40 -2.03 12.56
C SER A 3 -23.47 -2.57 11.46
N TRP A 4 -22.47 -3.37 11.84
CA TRP A 4 -21.47 -3.95 10.97
C TRP A 4 -22.02 -5.18 10.24
N ARG A 5 -21.95 -5.15 8.91
CA ARG A 5 -22.33 -6.26 8.02
C ARG A 5 -21.09 -6.71 7.25
N ILE A 6 -20.17 -7.39 7.92
CA ILE A 6 -18.96 -7.92 7.31
C ILE A 6 -19.16 -9.39 6.92
N SER A 7 -18.75 -9.73 5.71
CA SER A 7 -18.52 -11.12 5.28
C SER A 7 -17.01 -11.37 5.31
N PRO A 8 -16.47 -12.14 6.27
CA PRO A 8 -15.02 -12.39 6.36
C PRO A 8 -14.44 -13.01 5.10
N ALA A 9 -15.16 -13.94 4.47
CA ALA A 9 -14.76 -14.54 3.19
C ALA A 9 -14.70 -13.50 2.06
N GLY A 10 -15.68 -12.59 2.02
CA GLY A 10 -15.68 -11.50 1.03
C GLY A 10 -14.54 -10.50 1.27
N VAL A 11 -14.15 -10.25 2.52
CA VAL A 11 -12.97 -9.44 2.82
C VAL A 11 -11.71 -10.13 2.34
N ASP A 12 -11.52 -11.42 2.66
CA ASP A 12 -10.36 -12.20 2.22
C ASP A 12 -10.20 -12.20 0.68
N ASP A 13 -11.30 -12.37 -0.06
CA ASP A 13 -11.29 -12.29 -1.53
C ASP A 13 -10.80 -10.94 -2.04
N VAL A 14 -11.28 -9.84 -1.44
CA VAL A 14 -10.85 -8.48 -1.80
C VAL A 14 -9.38 -8.25 -1.43
N LEU A 15 -8.94 -8.69 -0.25
CA LEU A 15 -7.55 -8.54 0.19
C LEU A 15 -6.59 -9.28 -0.75
N LYS A 16 -6.94 -10.49 -1.19
CA LYS A 16 -6.18 -11.24 -2.20
C LYS A 16 -6.14 -10.51 -3.55
N ALA A 17 -7.26 -9.97 -4.01
CA ALA A 17 -7.32 -9.21 -5.26
C ALA A 17 -6.42 -7.97 -5.21
N VAL A 18 -6.45 -7.23 -4.09
CA VAL A 18 -5.57 -6.08 -3.87
C VAL A 18 -4.10 -6.51 -3.79
N GLY A 19 -3.79 -7.61 -3.08
CA GLY A 19 -2.44 -8.16 -3.00
C GLY A 19 -1.86 -8.52 -4.38
N ASN A 20 -2.67 -9.13 -5.25
CA ASN A 20 -2.27 -9.44 -6.63
C ASN A 20 -1.97 -8.17 -7.44
N ALA A 21 -2.83 -7.15 -7.36
CA ALA A 21 -2.60 -5.88 -8.03
C ALA A 21 -1.36 -5.15 -7.48
N ALA A 22 -1.15 -5.20 -6.16
CA ALA A 22 0.01 -4.63 -5.50
C ALA A 22 1.31 -5.33 -5.92
N ALA A 23 1.29 -6.65 -6.10
CA ALA A 23 2.44 -7.40 -6.60
C ALA A 23 2.83 -6.99 -8.03
N VAL A 24 1.84 -6.76 -8.91
CA VAL A 24 2.10 -6.23 -10.27
C VAL A 24 2.73 -4.85 -10.21
N LEU A 25 2.20 -3.96 -9.35
CA LEU A 25 2.76 -2.62 -9.16
C LEU A 25 4.20 -2.68 -8.61
N SER A 26 4.45 -3.51 -7.58
CA SER A 26 5.79 -3.68 -7.00
C SER A 26 6.78 -4.12 -8.08
N GLY A 27 6.45 -5.13 -8.86
CA GLY A 27 7.33 -5.60 -9.94
C GLY A 27 7.64 -4.51 -10.98
N ALA A 28 6.66 -3.66 -11.31
CA ALA A 28 6.88 -2.53 -12.22
C ALA A 28 7.80 -1.45 -11.60
N VAL A 29 7.63 -1.16 -10.31
CA VAL A 29 8.47 -0.20 -9.57
C VAL A 29 9.90 -0.73 -9.41
N ASP A 30 10.06 -2.01 -9.08
CA ASP A 30 11.36 -2.65 -8.92
C ASP A 30 12.16 -2.69 -10.23
N GLY A 31 11.47 -2.77 -11.38
CA GLY A 31 12.10 -2.72 -12.71
C GLY A 31 12.46 -1.31 -13.19
N LEU A 32 11.96 -0.27 -12.52
CA LEU A 32 12.11 1.12 -12.96
C LEU A 32 13.57 1.60 -13.05
N PRO A 33 14.48 1.25 -12.11
CA PRO A 33 15.89 1.68 -12.18
C PRO A 33 16.59 1.24 -13.47
N ALA A 34 16.41 -0.02 -13.89
CA ALA A 34 17.04 -0.53 -15.12
C ALA A 34 16.53 0.20 -16.37
N HIS A 35 15.23 0.52 -16.41
CA HIS A 35 14.64 1.31 -17.49
C HIS A 35 15.15 2.76 -17.48
N ALA A 36 15.34 3.35 -16.30
CA ALA A 36 15.90 4.69 -16.15
C ALA A 36 17.34 4.76 -16.66
N GLU A 37 18.19 3.81 -16.26
CA GLU A 37 19.58 3.71 -16.73
C GLU A 37 19.66 3.55 -18.26
N ALA A 38 18.84 2.68 -18.85
CA ALA A 38 18.78 2.49 -20.29
C ALA A 38 18.33 3.77 -21.03
N ALA A 39 17.37 4.50 -20.48
CA ALA A 39 16.89 5.74 -21.06
C ALA A 39 17.95 6.86 -20.98
N VAL A 40 18.69 6.95 -19.87
CA VAL A 40 19.84 7.88 -19.74
C VAL A 40 20.93 7.52 -20.75
N ALA A 41 21.28 6.25 -20.91
CA ALA A 41 22.26 5.80 -21.91
C ALA A 41 21.82 6.13 -23.35
N GLY A 42 20.52 6.08 -23.63
CA GLY A 42 19.95 6.43 -24.93
C GLY A 42 19.93 7.94 -25.25
N THR A 43 20.28 8.81 -24.30
CA THR A 43 20.33 10.27 -24.54
C THR A 43 21.53 10.75 -25.37
N ASP A 44 22.42 9.82 -25.77
CA ASP A 44 23.61 10.09 -26.56
C ASP A 44 24.49 11.20 -25.96
N ASN A 45 24.64 11.15 -24.63
CA ASN A 45 25.44 12.08 -23.83
C ASN A 45 24.92 13.54 -23.83
N CYS A 46 23.62 13.75 -24.08
CA CYS A 46 22.98 15.05 -23.90
C CYS A 46 22.71 15.32 -22.40
N PRO A 47 23.49 16.19 -21.73
CA PRO A 47 23.41 16.35 -20.28
C PRO A 47 22.05 16.91 -19.81
N ILE A 48 21.42 17.75 -20.62
CA ILE A 48 20.11 18.36 -20.29
C ILE A 48 19.01 17.30 -20.24
N ILE A 49 19.03 16.33 -21.15
CA ILE A 49 18.02 15.28 -21.21
C ILE A 49 18.25 14.27 -20.07
N ALA A 50 19.51 13.96 -19.77
CA ALA A 50 19.88 13.12 -18.63
C ALA A 50 19.43 13.73 -17.29
N ASP A 51 19.70 15.02 -17.06
CA ASP A 51 19.28 15.74 -15.85
C ASP A 51 17.76 15.80 -15.73
N ALA A 52 17.05 16.03 -16.83
CA ALA A 52 15.58 16.04 -16.84
C ALA A 52 14.99 14.68 -16.46
N LEU A 53 15.61 13.58 -16.90
CA LEU A 53 15.20 12.23 -16.52
C LEU A 53 15.40 11.97 -15.02
N VAL A 54 16.55 12.35 -14.48
CA VAL A 54 16.83 12.22 -13.05
C VAL A 54 15.81 13.01 -12.24
N GLY A 55 15.58 14.28 -12.60
CA GLY A 55 14.59 15.12 -11.92
C GLY A 55 13.16 14.57 -11.98
N PHE A 56 12.78 13.93 -13.09
CA PHE A 56 11.48 13.24 -13.21
C PHE A 56 11.35 12.10 -12.19
N PHE A 57 12.36 11.23 -12.08
CA PHE A 57 12.30 10.11 -11.13
C PHE A 57 12.36 10.57 -9.68
N GLU A 58 13.17 11.59 -9.37
CA GLU A 58 13.20 12.21 -8.04
C GLU A 58 11.83 12.79 -7.66
N HIS A 59 11.16 13.45 -8.60
CA HIS A 59 9.84 14.05 -8.38
C HIS A 59 8.75 13.00 -8.13
N HIS A 60 8.79 11.87 -8.85
CA HIS A 60 7.72 10.86 -8.78
C HIS A 60 7.96 9.75 -7.76
N SER A 61 9.20 9.51 -7.31
CA SER A 61 9.49 8.49 -6.29
C SER A 61 8.65 8.63 -5.02
N PRO A 62 8.45 9.83 -4.43
CA PRO A 62 7.58 9.99 -3.26
C PRO A 62 6.13 9.59 -3.54
N SER A 63 5.63 9.81 -4.76
CA SER A 63 4.26 9.42 -5.14
C SER A 63 4.11 7.91 -5.17
N LEU A 64 5.10 7.18 -5.72
CA LEU A 64 5.10 5.72 -5.76
C LEU A 64 5.16 5.13 -4.34
N THR A 65 6.03 5.68 -3.47
CA THR A 65 6.09 5.30 -2.05
C THR A 65 4.76 5.54 -1.35
N SER A 66 4.13 6.71 -1.58
CA SER A 66 2.83 7.04 -0.98
C SER A 66 1.73 6.07 -1.42
N MET A 67 1.73 5.65 -2.70
CA MET A 67 0.80 4.63 -3.20
C MET A 67 1.02 3.29 -2.49
N GLY A 68 2.27 2.82 -2.38
CA GLY A 68 2.61 1.60 -1.64
C GLY A 68 2.13 1.64 -0.19
N ASN A 69 2.39 2.74 0.51
CA ASN A 69 1.95 2.95 1.90
C ASN A 69 0.42 2.92 2.02
N ARG A 70 -0.30 3.56 1.10
CA ARG A 70 -1.78 3.54 1.08
C ARG A 70 -2.33 2.13 0.89
N ILE A 71 -1.73 1.35 -0.01
CA ILE A 71 -2.12 -0.04 -0.24
C ILE A 71 -1.89 -0.85 1.03
N ALA A 72 -0.69 -0.77 1.62
CA ALA A 72 -0.34 -1.50 2.84
C ALA A 72 -1.27 -1.15 4.00
N ASN A 73 -1.49 0.14 4.25
CA ASN A 73 -2.36 0.59 5.34
C ASN A 73 -3.82 0.16 5.11
N SER A 74 -4.34 0.26 3.89
CA SER A 74 -5.72 -0.13 3.59
C SER A 74 -5.94 -1.64 3.77
N VAL A 75 -5.00 -2.46 3.29
CA VAL A 75 -5.04 -3.92 3.43
C VAL A 75 -4.92 -4.32 4.90
N GLY A 76 -3.93 -3.76 5.61
CA GLY A 76 -3.71 -4.03 7.03
C GLY A 76 -4.90 -3.62 7.88
N GLY A 77 -5.41 -2.40 7.70
CA GLY A 77 -6.56 -1.89 8.44
C GLY A 77 -7.83 -2.71 8.22
N ALA A 78 -8.09 -3.13 6.97
CA ALA A 78 -9.24 -3.98 6.65
C ALA A 78 -9.11 -5.40 7.23
N ALA A 79 -7.91 -6.00 7.16
CA ALA A 79 -7.63 -7.30 7.75
C ALA A 79 -7.80 -7.27 9.27
N SER A 80 -7.14 -6.33 9.96
CA SER A 80 -7.20 -6.22 11.41
C SER A 80 -8.59 -5.86 11.93
N ALA A 81 -9.30 -4.96 11.26
CA ALA A 81 -10.68 -4.67 11.63
C ALA A 81 -11.60 -5.89 11.48
N THR A 82 -11.36 -6.74 10.48
CA THR A 82 -12.09 -8.00 10.33
C THR A 82 -11.75 -8.98 11.45
N SER A 83 -10.49 -9.07 11.87
CA SER A 83 -10.09 -9.91 13.01
C SER A 83 -10.75 -9.48 14.32
N TRP A 84 -10.78 -8.18 14.61
CA TRP A 84 -11.47 -7.66 15.81
C TRP A 84 -13.00 -7.76 15.73
N TYR A 85 -13.57 -7.61 14.53
CA TYR A 85 -14.99 -7.89 14.31
C TYR A 85 -15.33 -9.37 14.64
N LEU A 86 -14.49 -10.31 14.22
CA LEU A 86 -14.66 -11.74 14.50
C LEU A 86 -14.57 -12.09 15.99
N THR A 87 -13.78 -11.34 16.77
CA THR A 87 -13.71 -11.51 18.23
C THR A 87 -14.83 -10.79 18.98
N GLY A 88 -15.67 -10.03 18.27
CA GLY A 88 -16.80 -9.30 18.83
C GLY A 88 -16.45 -7.92 19.39
N ASP A 89 -15.21 -7.45 19.22
CA ASP A 89 -14.78 -6.12 19.64
C ASP A 89 -14.88 -5.12 18.48
N GLU A 90 -16.07 -4.57 18.30
CA GLU A 90 -16.34 -3.64 17.20
C GLU A 90 -15.71 -2.27 17.40
N GLN A 91 -15.38 -1.90 18.65
CA GLN A 91 -14.69 -0.65 18.94
C GLN A 91 -13.25 -0.74 18.48
N MET A 92 -12.57 -1.85 18.77
CA MET A 92 -11.25 -2.11 18.23
C MET A 92 -11.27 -2.26 16.71
N ALA A 93 -12.29 -2.91 16.14
CA ALA A 93 -12.44 -2.97 14.68
C ALA A 93 -12.51 -1.57 14.03
N ALA A 94 -13.31 -0.66 14.60
CA ALA A 94 -13.39 0.72 14.14
C ALA A 94 -12.07 1.48 14.34
N ALA A 95 -11.38 1.28 15.46
CA ALA A 95 -10.10 1.91 15.76
C ALA A 95 -9.01 1.49 14.76
N GLN A 96 -8.94 0.21 14.39
CA GLN A 96 -7.98 -0.27 13.39
C GLN A 96 -8.23 0.37 12.01
N GLN A 97 -9.50 0.43 11.57
CA GLN A 97 -9.87 1.10 10.32
C GLN A 97 -9.53 2.60 10.33
N ALA A 98 -9.81 3.29 11.44
CA ALA A 98 -9.55 4.72 11.58
C ALA A 98 -8.03 5.02 11.59
N GLY A 99 -7.23 4.27 12.34
CA GLY A 99 -5.78 4.46 12.40
C GLY A 99 -5.09 4.21 11.06
N ALA A 100 -5.53 3.18 10.33
CA ALA A 100 -5.04 2.92 8.98
C ALA A 100 -5.38 4.05 7.99
N ALA A 101 -6.57 4.65 8.12
CA ALA A 101 -7.02 5.76 7.28
C ALA A 101 -6.30 7.08 7.60
N GLU A 102 -5.96 7.33 8.87
CA GLU A 102 -5.29 8.56 9.31
C GLU A 102 -3.87 8.70 8.73
N ILE A 103 -3.14 7.59 8.63
CA ILE A 103 -1.75 7.56 8.13
C ILE A 103 -1.68 7.56 6.59
N ALA A 104 -2.83 7.62 5.89
CA ALA A 104 -2.94 7.46 4.44
C ALA A 104 -1.87 8.23 3.64
N GLY A 105 -0.88 7.51 3.12
CA GLY A 105 0.13 8.00 2.19
C GLY A 105 1.31 8.76 2.82
N THR A 106 1.31 9.01 4.12
CA THR A 106 2.38 9.76 4.83
C THR A 106 3.28 8.86 5.68
N GLY A 107 2.86 7.61 5.95
CA GLY A 107 3.66 6.64 6.68
C GLY A 107 3.08 5.22 6.61
N THR A 108 3.68 4.31 7.37
CA THR A 108 3.21 2.93 7.51
C THR A 108 2.52 2.77 8.85
N TRP A 109 1.29 2.29 8.82
CA TRP A 109 0.51 1.96 10.00
C TRP A 109 0.82 0.52 10.47
N VAL A 110 0.89 0.31 11.78
CA VAL A 110 1.15 -1.02 12.37
C VAL A 110 -0.14 -1.54 13.02
N PRO A 111 -0.64 -2.71 12.60
CA PRO A 111 -1.85 -3.29 13.15
C PRO A 111 -1.68 -3.78 14.59
N GLU A 112 -2.70 -3.59 15.40
CA GLU A 112 -2.88 -4.31 16.65
C GLU A 112 -3.81 -5.50 16.39
N LEU A 113 -3.37 -6.70 16.76
CA LEU A 113 -4.09 -7.95 16.52
C LEU A 113 -4.67 -8.51 17.83
N PRO A 114 -5.82 -9.22 17.78
CA PRO A 114 -6.35 -9.93 18.93
C PRO A 114 -5.36 -10.95 19.49
N GLU A 115 -5.40 -11.19 20.80
CA GLU A 115 -4.54 -12.19 21.45
C GLU A 115 -4.65 -13.57 20.77
N GLY A 116 -3.51 -14.16 20.42
CA GLY A 116 -3.43 -15.49 19.78
C GLY A 116 -3.54 -15.51 18.25
N MET A 117 -3.59 -14.34 17.58
CA MET A 117 -3.60 -14.23 16.10
C MET A 117 -2.30 -13.64 15.50
N GLY A 118 -1.19 -13.68 16.24
CA GLY A 118 0.13 -13.19 15.82
C GLY A 118 1.01 -14.24 15.15
#